data_AF-A0A8D8FFV1-F1
#
_entry.id   AF-A0A8D8FFV1-F1
#
_cell.length_a   1.000
_cell.length_b   1.000
_cell.length_c   1.000
_cell.angle_alpha   90.00
_cell.angle_beta   90.00
_cell.angle_gamma   90.00
#
_symmetry.space_group_name_H-M   'P 1'
#
loop_
_entity.id
_entity.type
_entity.pdbx_description
1 polymer ?
#
loop_
_entity_poly.entity_id
_entity_poly.type
_entity_poly.pdbx_seq_one_letter_code
_entity_poly.pdbx_strand_id
1 'polypeptide(L)'
;FYLFARSGHITSLDELTVIFRSLGLSPTINELTSYLKNKNGRMSFADFLEVIHMHSRVENLPEEVIAAFKAGDKGGRGHIPARQLRHLLQNWGEGLSFREVSGE
;
A
#
# COMPACT_ATOMS: atom_id res chain seq x y z
N PHE A 1 1.99 16.53 -4.80
CA PHE A 1 1.91 16.23 -6.25
C PHE A 1 3.13 16.78 -7.01
N TYR A 2 3.21 18.08 -7.31
CA TYR A 2 4.27 18.64 -8.19
C TYR A 2 5.71 18.48 -7.69
N LEU A 3 5.92 18.29 -6.38
CA LEU A 3 7.23 17.96 -5.83
C LEU A 3 7.83 16.69 -6.45
N PHE A 4 6.98 15.69 -6.71
CA PHE A 4 7.37 14.38 -7.24
C PHE A 4 7.03 14.25 -8.72
N ALA A 5 5.82 14.66 -9.13
CA ALA A 5 5.39 14.68 -10.54
C ALA A 5 5.82 15.98 -11.25
N ARG A 6 7.14 16.17 -11.43
CA ARG A 6 7.71 17.42 -11.99
C ARG A 6 7.25 17.72 -13.41
N SER A 7 6.87 16.70 -14.17
CA SER A 7 6.28 16.82 -15.52
C SER A 7 4.83 17.33 -15.52
N GLY A 8 4.25 17.56 -14.33
CA GLY A 8 2.84 17.85 -14.13
C GLY A 8 1.91 16.62 -14.26
N HIS A 9 2.48 15.44 -14.49
CA HIS A 9 1.76 14.18 -14.61
C HIS A 9 2.51 13.11 -13.82
N ILE A 10 1.76 12.19 -13.22
CA ILE A 10 2.33 10.96 -12.66
C ILE A 10 2.46 9.95 -13.80
N THR A 11 3.65 9.42 -14.00
CA THR A 11 3.98 8.49 -15.10
C THR A 11 4.67 7.21 -14.63
N SER A 12 5.07 7.15 -13.36
CA SER A 12 5.68 5.96 -12.76
C SER A 12 4.97 5.55 -11.47
N LEU A 13 5.14 4.29 -11.09
CA LEU A 13 4.69 3.78 -9.79
C LEU A 13 5.41 4.48 -8.63
N ASP A 14 6.69 4.81 -8.79
CA ASP A 14 7.45 5.47 -7.71
C ASP A 14 6.90 6.86 -7.39
N GLU A 15 6.60 7.67 -8.42
CA GLU A 15 5.95 8.97 -8.25
C GLU A 15 4.61 8.82 -7.53
N LEU A 16 3.78 7.87 -7.98
CA LEU A 16 2.47 7.62 -7.37
C LEU A 16 2.61 7.17 -5.91
N THR A 17 3.50 6.21 -5.64
CA THR A 17 3.76 5.64 -4.32
C THR A 17 4.18 6.72 -3.33
N VAL A 18 5.16 7.55 -3.70
CA VAL A 18 5.67 8.58 -2.81
C VAL A 18 4.62 9.65 -2.54
N ILE A 19 3.81 10.01 -3.56
CA ILE A 19 2.71 10.97 -3.37
C ILE A 19 1.65 10.42 -2.41
N PHE A 20 1.23 9.15 -2.55
CA PHE A 20 0.26 8.53 -1.64
C PHE A 20 0.79 8.46 -0.19
N ARG A 21 2.02 7.98 -0.01
CA ARG A 21 2.66 7.90 1.32
C ARG A 21 2.82 9.28 1.96
N SER A 22 3.12 10.31 1.18
CA SER A 22 3.20 11.70 1.67
C SER A 22 1.86 12.24 2.19
N LEU A 23 0.75 11.60 1.82
CA LEU A 23 -0.60 11.95 2.26
C LEU A 23 -1.12 11.00 3.36
N GLY A 24 -0.27 10.11 3.86
CA GLY A 24 -0.60 9.17 4.94
C GLY A 24 -1.39 7.94 4.49
N LEU A 25 -1.57 7.73 3.19
CA LEU A 25 -2.24 6.58 2.61
C LEU A 25 -1.21 5.50 2.24
N SER A 26 -1.61 4.24 2.31
CA SER A 26 -0.74 3.08 2.11
C SER A 26 -1.35 2.05 1.14
N PRO A 27 -1.72 2.46 -0.09
CA PRO A 27 -2.19 1.53 -1.11
C PRO A 27 -1.12 0.48 -1.42
N THR A 28 -1.59 -0.72 -1.76
CA THR A 28 -0.78 -1.80 -2.29
C THR A 28 -0.21 -1.44 -3.68
N ILE A 29 0.97 -1.96 -4.04
CA ILE A 29 1.52 -1.91 -5.40
C ILE A 29 0.51 -2.39 -6.44
N ASN A 30 -0.31 -3.40 -6.13
CA ASN A 30 -1.36 -3.86 -7.04
C ASN A 30 -2.45 -2.80 -7.30
N GLU A 31 -2.89 -2.10 -6.26
CA GLU A 31 -3.84 -0.99 -6.39
C GLU A 31 -3.21 0.17 -7.15
N LEU A 32 -1.99 0.56 -6.81
CA LEU A 32 -1.24 1.61 -7.49
C LEU A 32 -1.08 1.32 -8.99
N THR A 33 -0.72 0.08 -9.33
CA THR A 33 -0.61 -0.40 -10.71
C THR A 33 -1.95 -0.30 -11.42
N SER A 34 -3.03 -0.68 -10.76
CA SER A 34 -4.38 -0.61 -11.31
C SER A 34 -4.81 0.84 -11.55
N TYR A 35 -4.58 1.74 -10.59
CA TYR A 35 -4.91 3.16 -10.73
C TYR A 35 -4.16 3.82 -11.89
N LEU A 36 -2.86 3.57 -12.01
CA LEU A 36 -2.05 4.13 -13.09
C LEU A 36 -2.46 3.54 -14.45
N LYS A 37 -2.70 2.24 -14.53
CA LYS A 37 -3.15 1.56 -15.75
C LYS A 37 -4.53 2.06 -16.22
N ASN A 38 -5.47 2.27 -15.30
CA ASN A 38 -6.81 2.79 -15.60
C ASN A 38 -6.77 4.22 -16.15
N LYS A 39 -5.68 4.96 -15.90
CA LYS A 39 -5.40 6.28 -16.46
C LYS A 39 -4.35 6.20 -17.58
N ASN A 40 -4.31 5.10 -18.32
CA ASN A 40 -3.45 4.88 -19.49
C ASN A 40 -1.95 5.08 -19.23
N GLY A 41 -1.48 4.83 -18.01
CA GLY A 41 -0.07 5.01 -17.64
C GLY A 41 0.35 6.47 -17.39
N ARG A 42 -0.58 7.42 -17.48
CA ARG A 42 -0.29 8.85 -17.32
C ARG A 42 -1.46 9.56 -16.64
N MET A 43 -1.25 9.97 -15.39
CA MET A 43 -2.29 10.54 -14.55
C MET A 43 -2.07 12.05 -14.38
N SER A 44 -3.08 12.85 -14.73
CA SER A 44 -3.08 14.30 -14.43
C SER A 44 -3.36 14.56 -12.94
N PHE A 45 -3.24 15.81 -12.50
CA PHE A 45 -3.61 16.17 -11.13
C PHE A 45 -5.11 15.91 -10.85
N ALA A 46 -5.99 16.18 -11.81
CA ALA A 46 -7.42 15.93 -11.66
C ALA A 46 -7.72 14.43 -11.52
N ASP A 47 -7.08 13.60 -12.35
CA ASP A 47 -7.20 12.14 -12.25
C ASP A 47 -6.70 11.63 -10.89
N PHE A 48 -5.60 12.20 -10.39
CA PHE A 48 -5.07 11.84 -9.08
C PHE A 48 -6.03 12.18 -7.94
N LEU A 49 -6.70 13.34 -7.99
CA LEU A 49 -7.73 13.71 -7.01
C LEU A 49 -8.94 12.77 -7.02
N GLU A 50 -9.33 12.27 -8.18
CA GLU A 50 -10.38 11.26 -8.29
C GLU A 50 -9.95 9.93 -7.64
N VAL A 51 -8.75 9.45 -7.99
CA VAL A 51 -8.21 8.19 -7.46
C VAL A 51 -8.07 8.26 -5.94
N ILE A 52 -7.52 9.34 -5.39
CA ILE A 52 -7.33 9.46 -3.95
C ILE A 52 -8.66 9.56 -3.20
N HIS A 53 -9.67 10.22 -3.78
CA HIS A 53 -11.01 10.28 -3.19
C HIS A 53 -11.67 8.90 -3.15
N MET A 54 -11.49 8.09 -4.20
CA MET A 54 -12.00 6.73 -4.23
C MET A 54 -11.25 5.83 -3.24
N HIS A 55 -9.93 5.94 -3.16
CA HIS A 55 -9.11 5.13 -2.26
C HIS A 55 -9.37 5.44 -0.78
N SER A 56 -9.48 6.72 -0.40
CA SER A 56 -9.72 7.12 0.99
C SER A 56 -11.06 6.66 1.58
N ARG A 57 -11.98 6.22 0.72
CA ARG A 57 -13.28 5.66 1.13
C ARG A 57 -13.24 4.16 1.39
N VAL A 58 -12.22 3.46 0.89
CA VAL A 58 -12.10 2.00 1.00
C VAL A 58 -10.98 1.58 1.95
N GLU A 59 -9.91 2.37 2.05
CA GLU A 59 -8.77 2.06 2.92
C GLU A 59 -9.18 2.18 4.39
N ASN A 60 -8.96 1.11 5.16
CA ASN A 60 -9.07 1.13 6.62
C ASN A 60 -7.91 0.37 7.26
N LEU A 61 -6.72 0.98 7.18
CA LEU A 61 -5.47 0.36 7.61
C LEU A 61 -5.50 -0.23 9.04
N PRO A 62 -6.04 0.46 10.08
CA PRO A 62 -6.12 -0.13 11.42
C PRO A 62 -6.95 -1.42 11.47
N GLU A 63 -8.09 -1.45 10.78
CA GLU A 63 -8.96 -2.62 10.75
C GLU A 63 -8.32 -3.76 9.96
N GLU A 64 -7.73 -3.48 8.81
CA GLU A 64 -7.05 -4.45 7.96
C GLU A 64 -5.87 -5.12 8.69
N VAL A 65 -5.05 -4.32 9.40
CA VAL A 65 -3.93 -4.84 10.20
C VAL A 65 -4.45 -5.73 11.32
N ILE A 66 -5.47 -5.31 12.07
CA ILE A 66 -6.05 -6.12 13.15
C ILE A 66 -6.65 -7.43 12.59
N ALA A 67 -7.37 -7.36 11.47
CA ALA A 67 -7.96 -8.52 10.82
C ALA A 67 -6.87 -9.51 10.38
N ALA A 68 -5.77 -9.01 9.80
CA ALA A 68 -4.64 -9.83 9.41
C ALA A 68 -4.00 -10.52 10.63
N PHE A 69 -3.76 -9.79 11.72
CA PHE A 69 -3.22 -10.36 12.96
C PHE A 69 -4.13 -11.44 13.54
N LYS A 70 -5.45 -11.21 13.59
CA LYS A 70 -6.43 -12.19 14.06
C LYS A 70 -6.45 -13.44 13.19
N ALA A 71 -6.36 -13.30 11.87
CA ALA A 71 -6.28 -14.43 10.95
C ALA A 71 -4.97 -15.23 11.13
N GLY A 72 -3.89 -14.58 11.55
CA GLY A 72 -2.64 -15.23 11.95
C GLY A 72 -2.72 -15.95 13.31
N ASP A 73 -3.44 -15.38 14.28
CA ASP A 73 -3.62 -15.95 15.62
C ASP A 73 -4.75 -16.97 15.69
N LYS A 74 -4.56 -18.13 15.04
CA LYS A 74 -5.54 -19.24 15.02
C LYS A 74 -6.00 -19.71 16.40
N GLY A 75 -5.23 -19.45 17.45
CA GLY A 75 -5.55 -19.84 18.82
C GLY A 75 -6.31 -18.78 19.63
N GLY A 76 -6.53 -17.58 19.09
CA GLY A 76 -7.22 -16.49 19.79
C GLY A 76 -6.52 -16.02 21.07
N ARG A 77 -5.18 -16.10 21.12
CA ARG A 77 -4.35 -15.70 22.27
C ARG A 77 -4.18 -14.19 22.41
N GLY A 78 -4.49 -13.42 21.37
CA GLY A 78 -4.27 -11.98 21.30
C GLY A 78 -2.82 -11.59 20.99
N HIS A 79 -1.96 -12.54 20.67
CA HIS A 79 -0.56 -12.31 20.31
C HIS A 79 -0.03 -13.44 19.41
N ILE A 80 0.93 -13.11 18.54
CA ILE A 80 1.63 -14.07 17.68
C ILE A 80 3.14 -14.03 17.92
N PRO A 81 3.85 -15.18 17.84
CA PRO A 81 5.31 -15.19 17.92
C PRO A 81 5.95 -14.41 16.77
N ALA A 82 7.10 -13.77 17.02
CA ALA A 82 7.83 -13.00 16.01
C ALA A 82 8.17 -13.82 14.74
N ARG A 83 8.52 -15.11 14.91
CA ARG A 83 8.74 -16.03 13.78
C ARG A 83 7.49 -16.18 12.92
N GLN A 84 6.32 -16.26 13.54
CA GLN A 84 5.06 -16.37 12.83
C GLN A 84 4.71 -15.06 12.12
N LEU A 85 4.91 -13.91 12.78
CA LEU A 85 4.75 -12.60 12.15
C LEU A 85 5.62 -12.46 10.90
N ARG A 86 6.91 -12.83 10.98
CA ARG A 86 7.81 -12.85 9.81
C ARG A 86 7.25 -13.75 8.70
N HIS A 87 6.80 -14.97 9.04
CA HIS A 87 6.18 -15.84 8.05
C HIS A 87 4.92 -15.22 7.42
N LEU A 88 4.09 -14.49 8.18
CA LEU A 88 2.92 -13.80 7.62
C LEU A 88 3.35 -12.68 6.66
N LEU A 89 4.24 -11.79 7.10
CA LEU A 89 4.72 -10.65 6.31
C LEU A 89 5.36 -11.06 4.98
N GLN A 90 6.01 -12.21 4.93
CA GLN A 90 6.66 -12.72 3.71
C GLN A 90 5.71 -13.45 2.75
N ASN A 91 4.56 -13.94 3.23
CA ASN A 91 3.68 -14.82 2.44
C ASN A 91 2.28 -14.24 2.19
N TRP A 92 1.92 -13.12 2.81
CA TRP A 92 0.60 -12.50 2.67
C TRP A 92 0.67 -11.22 1.85
N GLY A 93 -0.40 -10.98 1.08
CA GLY A 93 -0.53 -9.80 0.23
C GLY A 93 0.61 -9.73 -0.79
N GLU A 94 1.39 -8.65 -0.72
CA GLU A 94 2.50 -8.39 -1.65
C GLU A 94 3.77 -9.16 -1.28
N GLY A 95 3.83 -9.73 -0.06
CA GLY A 95 4.94 -10.53 0.41
C GLY A 95 6.24 -9.74 0.52
N LEU A 96 6.56 -9.26 1.73
CA LEU A 96 7.82 -8.56 1.98
C LEU A 96 9.01 -9.49 1.76
N SER A 97 10.06 -8.95 1.14
CA SER A 97 11.33 -9.64 1.01
C SER A 97 11.97 -9.88 2.39
N PHE A 98 12.92 -10.82 2.44
CA PHE A 98 13.67 -11.07 3.67
C PHE A 98 14.39 -9.83 4.22
N ARG A 99 14.89 -8.97 3.32
CA ARG A 99 15.57 -7.72 3.66
C ARG A 99 14.62 -6.72 4.31
N GLU A 100 13.45 -6.54 3.72
CA GLU A 100 12.41 -5.65 4.24
C GLU A 100 11.88 -6.09 5.61
N VAL A 101 11.81 -7.41 5.88
CA VAL A 101 11.39 -7.91 7.19
C VAL A 101 12.49 -7.86 8.24
N SER A 102 13.75 -8.05 7.84
CA SER A 102 14.89 -8.09 8.78
C SER A 102 15.46 -6.70 9.07
N GLY A 103 15.21 -5.71 8.19
CA GLY A 103 15.77 -4.37 8.30
C GLY A 103 17.25 -4.26 7.89
N GLU A 104 17.77 -5.23 7.12
CA GLU A 104 19.18 -5.35 6.64
C GLU A 104 19.33 -5.34 5.11
#